data_AF-A0A7C5ZGP0-F1
#
_entry.id   AF-A0A7C5ZGP0-F1
#
_cell.length_a   1.000
_cell.length_b   1.000
_cell.length_c   1.000
_cell.angle_alpha   90.00
_cell.angle_beta   90.00
_cell.angle_gamma   90.00
#
_symmetry.space_group_name_H-M   'P 1'
#
loop_
_entity.id
_entity.type
_entity.pdbx_description
1 polymer ?
#
loop_
_entity_poly.entity_id
_entity_poly.type
_entity_poly.pdbx_seq_one_letter_code
_entity_poly.pdbx_strand_id
1 'polypeptide(L)'
;MKILILGGMGFLGPHFVELATARQHTVTLFNRTWVSQEFLLANGVSPWTELPLWVADDPEHAGFSRVSNARAVSIGLYCRPFADTAGDTLNWARTVADSHKWGAGLDAEKEKRLLAAWKQRQSWPASAPAAR
;
A
#
# COMPACT_ATOMS: atom_id res chain seq x y z
N MET A 1 -17.44 19.34 -2.87
CA MET A 1 -16.24 19.19 -2.00
C MET A 1 -15.38 18.04 -2.52
N LYS A 2 -14.12 17.91 -2.07
CA LYS A 2 -13.28 16.73 -2.33
C LYS A 2 -13.37 15.78 -1.14
N ILE A 3 -13.77 14.53 -1.36
CA ILE A 3 -14.03 13.53 -0.32
C ILE A 3 -13.15 12.31 -0.58
N LEU A 4 -12.32 11.94 0.40
CA LEU A 4 -11.56 10.69 0.40
C LEU A 4 -12.31 9.65 1.23
N ILE A 5 -12.64 8.52 0.61
CA ILE A 5 -13.25 7.38 1.30
C ILE A 5 -12.19 6.28 1.41
N LEU A 6 -11.79 5.98 2.64
CA LEU A 6 -10.83 4.93 2.96
C LEU A 6 -11.60 3.61 3.21
N GLY A 7 -11.59 2.71 2.22
CA GLY A 7 -12.30 1.44 2.24
C GLY A 7 -13.78 1.55 1.84
N GLY A 8 -14.62 0.71 2.44
CA GLY A 8 -16.08 0.85 2.33
C GLY A 8 -16.76 0.00 1.25
N MET A 9 -16.12 -0.98 0.63
CA MET A 9 -16.73 -1.78 -0.46
C MET A 9 -17.94 -2.67 -0.07
N GLY A 10 -18.31 -2.76 1.22
CA GLY A 10 -19.30 -3.73 1.70
C GLY A 10 -20.65 -3.15 2.13
N PHE A 11 -20.66 -2.27 3.14
CA PHE A 11 -21.89 -1.86 3.83
C PHE A 11 -22.35 -0.46 3.41
N LEU A 12 -21.90 0.58 4.11
CA LEU A 12 -22.35 1.96 3.83
C LEU A 12 -21.57 2.66 2.72
N GLY A 13 -20.38 2.17 2.34
CA GLY A 13 -19.51 2.89 1.41
C GLY A 13 -20.13 3.13 0.04
N PRO A 14 -20.80 2.17 -0.63
CA PRO A 14 -21.45 2.44 -1.92
C PRO A 14 -22.51 3.53 -1.81
N HIS A 15 -23.29 3.54 -0.73
CA HIS A 15 -24.32 4.56 -0.50
C HIS A 15 -23.72 5.95 -0.25
N PHE A 16 -22.61 6.05 0.47
CA PHE A 16 -21.90 7.33 0.63
C PHE A 16 -21.32 7.83 -0.69
N VAL A 17 -20.79 6.94 -1.53
CA VAL A 17 -20.30 7.29 -2.87
C VAL A 17 -21.43 7.80 -3.75
N GLU A 18 -22.54 7.07 -3.78
CA GLU A 18 -23.73 7.43 -4.56
C GLU A 18 -24.25 8.81 -4.14
N LEU A 19 -24.46 9.02 -2.84
CA LEU A 19 -24.95 10.29 -2.30
C LEU A 19 -23.98 11.45 -2.57
N ALA A 20 -22.67 11.25 -2.37
CA ALA A 20 -21.67 12.29 -2.61
C ALA A 20 -21.59 12.66 -4.09
N THR A 21 -21.68 11.67 -4.99
CA THR A 21 -21.68 11.87 -6.44
C THR A 21 -22.95 12.59 -6.90
N ALA A 22 -24.13 12.21 -6.37
CA ALA A 22 -25.39 12.89 -6.64
C ALA A 22 -25.37 14.36 -6.22
N ARG A 23 -24.60 14.69 -5.17
CA ARG A 23 -24.35 16.07 -4.72
C ARG A 23 -23.16 16.74 -5.42
N GLN A 24 -22.70 16.18 -6.54
CA GLN A 24 -21.63 16.72 -7.38
C GLN A 24 -20.32 16.94 -6.61
N HIS A 25 -20.02 16.09 -5.64
CA HIS A 25 -18.73 16.08 -4.97
C HIS A 25 -17.71 15.24 -5.75
N THR A 26 -16.44 15.63 -5.68
CA THR A 26 -15.33 14.83 -6.21
C THR A 26 -14.99 13.77 -5.16
N VAL A 27 -15.18 12.50 -5.51
CA VAL A 27 -14.93 11.37 -4.61
C VAL A 27 -13.68 10.62 -5.06
N THR A 28 -12.76 10.38 -4.12
CA THR A 28 -11.61 9.50 -4.29
C THR A 28 -11.79 8.28 -3.41
N LEU A 29 -11.68 7.08 -3.99
CA LEU A 29 -11.77 5.81 -3.27
C LEU A 29 -10.37 5.25 -3.05
N PHE A 30 -10.08 4.85 -1.81
CA PHE A 30 -8.85 4.14 -1.48
C PHE A 30 -9.20 2.81 -0.83
N ASN A 31 -9.12 1.73 -1.60
CA ASN A 31 -9.42 0.38 -1.15
C ASN A 31 -8.13 -0.43 -0.97
N ARG A 32 -8.07 -1.24 0.09
CA ARG A 32 -6.95 -2.13 0.40
C ARG A 32 -7.42 -3.57 0.41
N THR A 33 -6.58 -4.47 -0.11
CA THR A 33 -6.81 -5.91 -0.08
C THR A 33 -5.63 -6.56 0.62
N TRP A 34 -5.90 -7.26 1.72
CA TRP A 34 -4.88 -8.09 2.36
C TRP A 34 -4.70 -9.36 1.54
N VAL A 35 -3.49 -9.58 1.06
CA VAL A 35 -3.09 -10.73 0.23
C VAL A 35 -1.97 -11.47 0.95
N SER A 36 -1.99 -12.80 0.97
CA SER A 36 -0.97 -13.58 1.66
C SER A 36 0.34 -13.63 0.86
N GLN A 37 1.47 -13.72 1.56
CA GLN A 37 2.80 -13.82 0.95
C GLN A 37 2.91 -15.07 0.06
N GLU A 38 2.35 -16.20 0.48
CA GLU A 38 2.40 -17.47 -0.26
C GLU A 38 1.70 -17.32 -1.61
N PHE A 39 0.58 -16.59 -1.65
CA PHE A 39 -0.11 -16.31 -2.90
C PHE A 39 0.72 -15.41 -3.81
N LEU A 40 1.33 -14.35 -3.28
CA LEU A 40 2.17 -13.45 -4.07
C LEU A 40 3.36 -14.20 -4.68
N LEU A 41 4.08 -14.99 -3.87
CA LEU A 41 5.21 -15.81 -4.33
C LEU A 41 4.76 -16.85 -5.37
N ALA A 42 3.66 -17.57 -5.13
CA ALA A 42 3.13 -18.57 -6.07
C ALA A 42 2.69 -17.97 -7.41
N ASN A 43 2.33 -16.68 -7.46
CA ASN A 43 1.99 -15.97 -8.69
C ASN A 43 3.18 -15.17 -9.26
N GLY A 44 4.40 -15.49 -8.82
CA GLY A 44 5.63 -14.91 -9.36
C GLY A 44 5.80 -13.42 -9.05
N VAL A 45 5.29 -12.94 -7.92
CA VAL A 45 5.59 -11.59 -7.42
C VAL A 45 6.95 -11.63 -6.72
N SER A 46 7.90 -10.84 -7.17
CA SER A 46 9.24 -10.78 -6.59
C SER A 46 9.28 -9.82 -5.39
N PRO A 47 9.77 -10.27 -4.22
CA PRO A 47 10.08 -9.40 -3.09
C PRO A 47 11.06 -8.30 -3.50
N TRP A 48 11.01 -7.15 -2.81
CA TRP A 48 11.87 -5.98 -3.01
C TRP A 48 11.71 -5.22 -4.34
N THR A 49 11.57 -5.94 -5.47
CA THR A 49 11.52 -5.38 -6.81
C THR A 49 10.12 -4.86 -7.16
N GLU A 50 9.09 -5.67 -6.93
CA GLU A 50 7.72 -5.32 -7.33
C GLU A 50 6.90 -4.74 -6.19
N LEU A 51 7.22 -5.07 -4.94
CA LEU A 51 6.61 -4.46 -3.76
C LEU A 51 7.73 -3.87 -2.90
N PRO A 52 7.95 -2.54 -2.95
CA PRO A 52 8.99 -1.89 -2.17
C PRO A 52 8.85 -2.20 -0.67
N LEU A 53 9.98 -2.45 -0.02
CA LEU A 53 10.07 -2.77 1.42
C LEU A 53 9.34 -4.05 1.86
N TRP A 54 8.76 -4.82 0.94
CA TRP A 54 8.37 -6.20 1.22
C TRP A 54 9.60 -7.10 1.11
N VAL A 55 10.14 -7.43 2.28
CA VAL A 55 11.15 -8.48 2.45
C VAL A 55 10.38 -9.76 2.75
N ALA A 56 10.63 -10.82 1.95
CA ALA A 56 10.02 -12.11 2.23
C ALA A 56 10.51 -12.63 3.60
N ASP A 57 9.73 -13.51 4.21
CA ASP A 57 10.12 -14.15 5.47
C ASP A 57 11.23 -15.20 5.21
N ASP A 58 12.45 -14.72 4.93
CA ASP A 58 13.64 -15.53 4.71
C ASP A 58 14.72 -15.26 5.78
N PRO A 59 15.49 -16.29 6.19
CA PRO A 59 16.49 -16.13 7.25
C PRO A 59 17.63 -15.17 6.92
N GLU A 60 17.98 -15.00 5.64
CA GLU A 60 19.08 -14.16 5.19
C GLU A 60 18.78 -12.67 5.48
N HIS A 61 17.51 -12.27 5.35
CA HIS A 61 17.07 -10.89 5.55
C HIS A 61 16.35 -10.64 6.88
N ALA A 62 16.35 -11.60 7.81
CA ALA A 62 15.65 -11.52 9.09
C ALA A 62 16.07 -10.30 9.97
N GLY A 63 17.26 -9.75 9.73
CA GLY A 63 17.78 -8.55 10.41
C GLY A 63 17.32 -7.21 9.84
N PHE A 64 16.70 -7.20 8.65
CA PHE A 64 16.44 -5.98 7.87
C PHE A 64 15.69 -4.91 8.67
N SER A 65 14.58 -5.29 9.32
CA SER A 65 13.76 -4.39 10.15
C SER A 65 14.16 -4.38 11.64
N ARG A 66 15.32 -4.96 12.00
CA ARG A 66 15.79 -5.08 13.40
C ARG A 66 16.99 -4.19 13.72
N VAL A 67 17.41 -3.34 12.80
CA VAL A 67 18.57 -2.46 12.98
C VAL A 67 18.22 -1.30 13.91
N SER A 68 18.99 -1.13 14.98
CA SER A 68 18.82 -0.02 15.93
C SER A 68 19.53 1.25 15.45
N ASN A 69 18.82 2.38 15.51
CA ASN A 69 19.36 3.72 15.27
C ASN A 69 19.81 4.44 16.57
N ALA A 70 19.87 3.76 17.71
CA ALA A 70 20.14 4.38 19.01
C ALA A 70 21.45 5.19 19.06
N ARG A 71 22.51 4.72 18.37
CA ARG A 71 23.79 5.44 18.29
C ARG A 71 23.70 6.78 17.55
N ALA A 72 22.82 6.87 16.55
CA ALA A 72 22.56 8.12 15.84
C ALA A 72 21.81 9.10 16.76
N VAL A 73 20.79 8.58 17.45
CA VAL A 73 20.00 9.38 18.40
C VAL A 73 20.86 9.90 19.56
N SER A 74 21.81 9.09 20.07
CA SER A 74 22.67 9.50 21.18
C SER A 74 23.62 10.67 20.87
N ILE A 75 23.88 10.93 19.58
CA ILE A 75 24.69 12.08 19.13
C ILE A 75 23.84 13.25 18.61
N GLY A 76 22.52 13.22 18.87
CA GLY A 76 21.59 14.31 18.54
C GLY A 76 20.88 14.20 17.19
N LEU A 77 21.00 13.09 16.47
CA LEU A 77 20.20 12.87 15.26
C LEU A 77 18.74 12.56 15.64
N TYR A 78 17.80 13.17 14.94
CA TYR A 78 16.37 12.90 15.14
C TYR A 78 15.68 12.61 13.80
N CYS A 79 14.68 11.74 13.83
CA CYS A 79 13.81 11.52 12.68
C CYS A 79 12.80 12.66 12.61
N ARG A 80 12.77 13.38 11.49
CA ARG A 80 11.74 14.41 11.24
C ARG A 80 10.34 13.79 11.22
N PRO A 81 9.28 14.58 11.51
CA PRO A 81 7.90 14.13 11.37
C PRO A 81 7.65 13.57 9.97
N PHE A 82 6.95 12.43 9.91
CA PHE A 82 6.65 11.75 8.65
C PHE A 82 5.92 12.66 7.66
N ALA A 83 4.99 13.49 8.15
CA ALA A 83 4.22 14.42 7.33
C ALA A 83 5.12 15.39 6.54
N ASP A 84 6.20 15.88 7.16
CA ASP A 84 7.10 16.80 6.50
C ASP A 84 7.92 16.07 5.42
N THR A 85 8.42 14.85 5.70
CA THR A 85 9.10 14.02 4.70
C THR A 85 8.19 13.70 3.50
N ALA A 86 6.94 13.32 3.77
CA ALA A 86 5.96 12.99 2.74
C ALA A 86 5.61 14.21 1.90
N GLY A 87 5.43 15.37 2.54
CA GLY A 87 5.16 16.64 1.88
C GLY A 87 6.31 17.07 0.96
N ASP A 88 7.55 17.06 1.47
CA ASP A 88 8.73 17.44 0.69
C ASP A 88 8.97 16.50 -0.49
N THR A 89 8.79 15.19 -0.27
CA THR A 89 8.93 14.18 -1.33
C THR A 89 7.88 14.37 -2.41
N LEU A 90 6.62 14.67 -2.04
CA LEU A 90 5.56 14.96 -3.00
C LEU A 90 5.84 16.24 -3.79
N ASN A 91 6.32 17.28 -3.12
CA ASN A 91 6.68 18.55 -3.76
C ASN A 91 7.80 18.33 -4.77
N TRP A 92 8.87 17.64 -4.38
CA TRP A 92 9.95 17.25 -5.28
C TRP A 92 9.44 16.40 -6.45
N ALA A 93 8.64 15.36 -6.20
CA ALA A 93 8.11 14.48 -7.24
C ALA A 93 7.32 15.25 -8.30
N ARG A 94 6.57 16.30 -7.91
CA ARG A 94 5.86 17.19 -8.84
C ARG A 94 6.79 17.99 -9.73
N THR A 95 7.98 18.37 -9.26
CA THR A 95 8.96 19.12 -10.08
C THR A 95 9.58 18.28 -11.19
N VAL A 96 9.58 16.96 -11.04
CA VAL A 96 10.21 16.04 -11.99
C VAL A 96 9.20 15.17 -12.76
N ALA A 97 7.89 15.35 -12.52
CA ALA A 97 6.84 14.46 -12.99
C ALA A 97 6.85 14.18 -14.50
N ASP A 98 7.15 15.19 -15.32
CA ASP A 98 7.17 15.07 -16.79
C ASP A 98 8.48 14.49 -17.33
N SER A 99 9.52 14.41 -16.50
CA SER A 99 10.89 14.04 -16.91
C SER A 99 11.38 12.73 -16.28
N HIS A 100 10.76 12.29 -15.19
CA HIS A 100 11.21 11.14 -14.40
C HIS A 100 10.35 9.91 -14.65
N LYS A 101 11.00 8.81 -15.05
CA LYS A 101 10.34 7.51 -15.22
C LYS A 101 10.51 6.68 -13.94
N TRP A 102 9.42 6.47 -13.21
CA TRP A 102 9.40 5.60 -12.04
C TRP A 102 9.63 4.13 -12.45
N GLY A 103 10.64 3.49 -11.86
CA GLY A 103 11.03 2.12 -12.20
C GLY A 103 10.70 1.06 -11.14
N ALA A 104 10.13 1.46 -10.01
CA ALA A 104 9.79 0.58 -8.90
C ALA A 104 8.27 0.40 -8.79
N GLY A 105 7.83 -0.79 -8.39
CA GLY A 105 6.43 -1.10 -8.15
C GLY A 105 5.88 -2.18 -9.07
N LEU A 106 4.75 -2.74 -8.67
CA LEU A 106 4.04 -3.78 -9.38
C LEU A 106 3.35 -3.18 -10.61
N ASP A 107 3.52 -3.83 -11.76
CA ASP A 107 2.78 -3.43 -12.97
C ASP A 107 1.27 -3.47 -12.73
N ALA A 108 0.56 -2.44 -13.21
CA ALA A 108 -0.87 -2.26 -12.94
C ALA A 108 -1.73 -3.41 -13.47
N GLU A 109 -1.40 -3.99 -14.62
CA GLU A 109 -2.13 -5.13 -15.18
C GLU A 109 -1.82 -6.42 -14.43
N LYS A 110 -0.56 -6.59 -13.97
CA LYS A 110 -0.21 -7.69 -13.05
C LYS A 110 -0.97 -7.57 -11.73
N GLU A 111 -1.00 -6.40 -11.11
CA GLU A 111 -1.76 -6.14 -9.88
C GLU A 111 -3.26 -6.48 -10.06
N LYS A 112 -3.87 -5.98 -11.13
CA LYS A 112 -5.29 -6.22 -11.42
C LYS A 112 -5.60 -7.70 -11.57
N ARG A 113 -4.77 -8.46 -12.28
CA ARG A 113 -4.92 -9.92 -12.42
C ARG A 113 -4.79 -10.64 -11.08
N LEU A 114 -3.82 -10.27 -10.25
CA LEU A 114 -3.62 -10.84 -8.92
C LEU A 114 -4.82 -10.59 -8.01
N LEU A 115 -5.34 -9.36 -7.99
CA LEU A 115 -6.51 -9.00 -7.19
C LEU A 115 -7.78 -9.74 -7.64
N ALA A 116 -7.96 -9.94 -8.94
CA ALA A 116 -9.09 -10.72 -9.46
C ALA A 116 -9.00 -12.20 -9.03
N ALA A 117 -7.83 -12.82 -9.20
CA ALA A 117 -7.59 -14.20 -8.79
C ALA A 117 -7.74 -14.38 -7.26
N TRP A 118 -7.24 -13.44 -6.47
CA TRP A 118 -7.38 -13.45 -5.01
C TRP A 118 -8.85 -13.37 -4.57
N LYS A 119 -9.65 -12.50 -5.19
CA LYS A 119 -11.09 -12.38 -4.88
C LYS A 119 -11.89 -13.63 -5.23
N GLN A 120 -11.56 -14.31 -6.34
CA GLN A 120 -12.21 -15.58 -6.71
C GLN A 120 -11.96 -16.69 -5.69
N ARG A 121 -10.78 -16.69 -5.05
CA ARG A 121 -10.47 -17.63 -3.96
C ARG A 121 -11.27 -17.33 -2.68
N GLN A 122 -11.73 -16.09 -2.48
CA GLN A 122 -12.38 -15.65 -1.24
C GLN A 122 -13.91 -15.85 -1.18
N SER A 123 -14.55 -16.56 -2.11
CA SER A 123 -15.98 -16.87 -2.02
C SER A 123 -16.29 -17.94 -0.92
N TRP A 124 -16.21 -17.52 0.36
CA TRP A 124 -16.86 -17.90 1.66
C TRP A 124 -17.18 -19.38 2.06
N PRO A 125 -17.11 -19.81 3.38
CA PRO A 125 -16.94 -19.05 4.64
C PRO A 125 -15.63 -19.06 5.44
N ALA A 126 -15.44 -17.90 6.12
CA ALA A 126 -14.88 -17.67 7.46
C ALA A 126 -13.98 -18.73 8.11
N SER A 127 -12.68 -18.62 7.86
CA SER A 127 -11.70 -18.77 8.94
C SER A 127 -10.64 -17.70 8.72
N ALA A 128 -10.96 -16.46 9.10
CA ALA A 128 -9.94 -15.43 9.21
C ALA A 128 -8.93 -15.91 10.28
N PRO A 129 -7.63 -16.10 9.97
CA PRO A 129 -6.66 -16.22 11.04
C PRO A 129 -6.67 -14.92 11.83
N ALA A 130 -6.76 -15.03 13.16
CA ALA A 130 -6.72 -13.89 14.06
C ALA A 130 -5.53 -13.00 13.72
N ALA A 131 -5.79 -11.71 13.53
CA ALA A 131 -4.74 -10.71 13.48
C ALA A 131 -3.89 -10.86 14.74
N ARG A 132 -2.59 -11.08 14.57
CA ARG A 132 -1.61 -11.00 15.64
C ARG A 132 -1.35 -9.54 15.99
#